data_AF-A0A933MVP6-F1
#
_entry.id   AF-A0A933MVP6-F1
#
_cell.length_a   1.000
_cell.length_b   1.000
_cell.length_c   1.000
_cell.angle_alpha   90.00
_cell.angle_beta   90.00
_cell.angle_gamma   90.00
#
_symmetry.space_group_name_H-M   'P 1'
#
loop_
_entity.id
_entity.type
_entity.pdbx_description
1 polymer ?
#
loop_
_entity_poly.entity_id
_entity_poly.type
_entity_poly.pdbx_seq_one_letter_code
_entity_poly.pdbx_strand_id
1 'polypeptide(L)'
;MLNTQQPVPPFTFMLALALIFVACAPAPTPVPPLEVTQPTASATQPQPTATLTPRPTPTTTNPALQAALEKIRGEYLKQMEASGFKPSWVPAIRIEYTPKLMYHHPGQRTIYVSDWANLSAEEKALFDQWASFAAEGATGQSLFAEMFHWFFFPHEVGHDTQKQLQIESSGPYEVEYNATEWAVAFWKTQPGAEERVRRVERAARRIWERLPNPVPAGQDSRAYFNENYTKGIISNTPAYGYFQFSFLMDIMDRRQELIFGAMVQAALKNQSK
;
A
#
# COMPACT_ATOMS: atom_id res chain seq x y z
N MET A 1 68.08 8.29 -9.13
CA MET A 1 68.42 7.13 -8.29
C MET A 1 67.23 6.82 -7.39
N LEU A 2 66.70 5.61 -7.56
CA LEU A 2 65.87 4.79 -6.67
C LEU A 2 64.73 5.43 -5.86
N ASN A 3 63.55 5.27 -6.46
CA ASN A 3 62.22 5.12 -5.89
C ASN A 3 62.18 3.94 -4.87
N THR A 4 61.68 4.16 -3.66
CA THR A 4 61.37 3.08 -2.69
C THR A 4 59.88 3.07 -2.39
N GLN A 5 59.15 2.29 -3.19
CA GLN A 5 57.81 1.81 -2.89
C GLN A 5 57.87 0.85 -1.69
N GLN A 6 56.97 1.03 -0.73
CA GLN A 6 56.75 0.06 0.34
C GLN A 6 55.96 -1.15 -0.15
N PRO A 7 56.24 -2.36 0.37
CA PRO A 7 55.52 -3.57 -0.02
C PRO A 7 54.14 -3.64 0.62
N VAL A 8 53.13 -3.92 -0.21
CA VAL A 8 51.77 -4.30 0.19
C VAL A 8 51.78 -5.79 0.58
N PRO A 9 51.19 -6.19 1.71
CA PRO A 9 51.11 -7.61 2.08
C PRO A 9 50.11 -8.37 1.17
N PRO A 10 50.34 -9.66 0.90
CA PRO A 10 49.46 -10.45 0.04
C PRO A 10 48.11 -10.72 0.71
N PHE A 11 47.04 -10.31 0.05
CA PHE A 11 45.67 -10.77 0.31
C PHE A 11 45.63 -12.29 0.10
N THR A 12 45.53 -13.03 1.21
CA THR A 12 45.31 -14.48 1.18
C THR A 12 43.82 -14.73 0.96
N PHE A 13 43.49 -15.23 -0.23
CA PHE A 13 42.17 -15.79 -0.55
C PHE A 13 41.96 -17.06 0.29
N MET A 14 41.11 -17.02 1.32
CA MET A 14 40.56 -18.24 1.90
C MET A 14 39.34 -18.68 1.10
N LEU A 15 39.57 -19.66 0.22
CA LEU A 15 38.53 -20.47 -0.41
C LEU A 15 38.06 -21.51 0.63
N ALA A 16 36.95 -21.25 1.31
CA ALA A 16 36.32 -22.26 2.16
C ALA A 16 35.54 -23.25 1.28
N LEU A 17 36.13 -24.42 1.10
CA LEU A 17 35.56 -25.59 0.44
C LEU A 17 34.53 -26.23 1.39
N ALA A 18 33.23 -25.97 1.18
CA ALA A 18 32.17 -26.72 1.84
C ALA A 18 31.85 -27.98 1.04
N LEU A 19 32.43 -29.11 1.47
CA LEU A 19 32.01 -30.46 1.09
C LEU A 19 30.60 -30.72 1.63
N ILE A 20 29.59 -30.65 0.77
CA ILE A 20 28.25 -31.17 1.05
C ILE A 20 28.16 -32.57 0.45
N PHE A 21 27.95 -33.56 1.31
CA PHE A 21 27.55 -34.91 0.94
C PHE A 21 26.19 -34.85 0.21
N VAL A 22 26.19 -35.13 -1.09
CA VAL A 22 24.97 -35.48 -1.82
C VAL A 22 24.65 -36.93 -1.51
N ALA A 23 23.78 -37.16 -0.53
CA ALA A 23 23.09 -38.43 -0.39
C ALA A 23 22.09 -38.55 -1.56
N CYS A 24 22.25 -39.58 -2.40
CA CYS A 24 21.25 -39.95 -3.40
C CYS A 24 19.91 -40.24 -2.71
N ALA A 25 18.95 -39.32 -2.85
CA ALA A 25 17.56 -39.62 -2.60
C ALA A 25 17.06 -40.60 -3.69
N PRO A 26 16.25 -41.62 -3.34
CA PRO A 26 15.63 -42.49 -4.33
C PRO A 26 14.71 -41.67 -5.24
N ALA A 27 14.65 -42.05 -6.52
CA ALA A 27 13.75 -41.44 -7.49
C ALA A 27 12.30 -41.50 -6.98
N PRO A 28 11.50 -40.43 -7.12
CA PRO A 28 10.11 -40.45 -6.73
C PRO A 28 9.36 -41.51 -7.56
N THR A 29 8.62 -42.38 -6.87
CA THR A 29 7.67 -43.29 -7.51
C THR A 29 6.65 -42.49 -8.33
N PRO A 30 6.30 -42.93 -9.55
CA PRO A 30 5.27 -42.27 -10.35
C PRO A 30 3.95 -42.26 -9.58
N VAL A 31 3.47 -41.07 -9.26
CA VAL A 31 2.14 -40.84 -8.68
C VAL A 31 1.12 -41.12 -9.78
N PRO A 32 0.09 -41.98 -9.56
CA PRO A 32 -0.97 -42.16 -10.52
C PRO A 32 -1.69 -40.82 -10.77
N PRO A 33 -2.19 -40.57 -11.98
CA PRO A 33 -2.90 -39.33 -12.27
C PRO A 33 -4.08 -39.18 -11.30
N LEU A 34 -4.09 -38.05 -10.57
CA LEU A 34 -5.25 -37.62 -9.81
C LEU A 34 -6.41 -37.43 -10.80
N GLU A 35 -7.45 -38.23 -10.63
CA GLU A 35 -8.72 -38.07 -11.31
C GLU A 35 -9.30 -36.72 -10.91
N VAL A 36 -9.12 -35.72 -11.76
CA VAL A 36 -9.70 -34.38 -11.58
C VAL A 36 -11.19 -34.49 -11.88
N THR A 37 -11.98 -34.75 -10.85
CA THR A 37 -13.42 -34.47 -10.90
C THR A 37 -13.58 -32.95 -11.06
N GLN A 38 -13.98 -32.52 -12.26
CA GLN A 38 -14.36 -31.14 -12.52
C GLN A 38 -15.48 -30.74 -11.54
N PRO A 39 -15.32 -29.67 -10.75
CA PRO A 39 -16.44 -29.11 -10.03
C PRO A 39 -17.43 -28.53 -11.04
N THR A 40 -18.61 -29.13 -11.08
CA THR A 40 -19.80 -28.57 -11.73
C THR A 40 -19.98 -27.12 -11.32
N ALA A 41 -20.23 -26.26 -12.32
CA ALA A 41 -20.46 -24.82 -12.20
C ALA A 41 -21.19 -24.45 -10.91
N SER A 42 -20.50 -23.71 -10.03
CA SER A 42 -21.12 -23.06 -8.88
C SER A 42 -22.18 -22.10 -9.37
N ALA A 43 -23.41 -22.34 -8.95
CA ALA A 43 -24.52 -21.41 -9.08
C ALA A 43 -24.11 -20.05 -8.51
N THR A 44 -24.27 -19.00 -9.32
CA THR A 44 -24.22 -17.60 -8.89
C THR A 44 -25.20 -17.43 -7.73
N GLN A 45 -24.70 -17.38 -6.49
CA GLN A 45 -25.53 -16.99 -5.37
C GLN A 45 -25.92 -15.51 -5.58
N PRO A 46 -27.22 -15.17 -5.58
CA PRO A 46 -27.64 -13.79 -5.63
C PRO A 46 -27.08 -13.08 -4.40
N GLN A 47 -26.34 -11.98 -4.60
CA GLN A 47 -25.92 -11.13 -3.51
C GLN A 47 -27.17 -10.61 -2.78
N PRO A 48 -27.22 -10.69 -1.44
CA PRO A 48 -28.33 -10.15 -0.69
C PRO A 48 -28.40 -8.64 -0.92
N THR A 49 -29.55 -8.16 -1.39
CA THR A 49 -29.88 -6.74 -1.50
C THR A 49 -29.90 -6.17 -0.09
N ALA A 50 -28.79 -5.59 0.36
CA ALA A 50 -28.69 -4.98 1.68
C ALA A 50 -29.62 -3.77 1.75
N THR A 51 -30.67 -3.88 2.57
CA THR A 51 -31.54 -2.76 2.92
C THR A 51 -30.70 -1.75 3.69
N LEU A 52 -30.37 -0.62 3.03
CA LEU A 52 -29.59 0.46 3.62
C LEU A 52 -30.35 1.02 4.83
N THR A 53 -29.93 0.66 6.05
CA THR A 53 -30.36 1.35 7.27
C THR A 53 -30.06 2.85 7.14
N PRO A 54 -30.94 3.74 7.62
CA PRO A 54 -30.74 5.18 7.54
C PRO A 54 -29.42 5.57 8.19
N ARG A 55 -28.54 6.17 7.38
CA ARG A 55 -27.15 6.47 7.72
C ARG A 55 -27.09 7.66 8.68
N PRO A 56 -26.29 7.62 9.76
CA PRO A 56 -26.15 8.75 10.66
C PRO A 56 -25.68 10.00 9.91
N THR A 57 -26.30 11.15 10.17
CA THR A 57 -25.86 12.44 9.65
C THR A 57 -24.45 12.72 10.19
N PRO A 58 -23.42 12.85 9.33
CA PRO A 58 -22.06 13.06 9.81
C PRO A 58 -21.93 14.50 10.29
N THR A 59 -21.91 14.72 11.61
CA THR A 59 -21.89 16.08 12.17
C THR A 59 -20.92 16.23 13.34
N THR A 60 -19.87 15.42 13.40
CA THR A 60 -18.82 15.62 14.41
C THR A 60 -17.53 16.00 13.71
N THR A 61 -17.15 17.27 13.83
CA THR A 61 -15.79 17.71 13.55
C THR A 61 -14.85 16.96 14.52
N ASN A 62 -13.73 16.44 14.03
CA ASN A 62 -12.69 15.83 14.84
C ASN A 62 -11.41 16.69 14.74
N PRO A 63 -11.27 17.74 15.58
CA PRO A 63 -10.15 18.67 15.47
C PRO A 63 -8.79 18.02 15.70
N ALA A 64 -8.73 16.99 16.55
CA ALA A 64 -7.49 16.26 16.83
C ALA A 64 -7.02 15.47 15.61
N LEU A 65 -7.93 14.75 14.94
CA LEU A 65 -7.65 14.06 13.69
C LEU A 65 -7.26 15.07 12.60
N GLN A 66 -8.00 16.18 12.46
CA GLN A 66 -7.69 17.23 11.50
C GLN A 66 -6.25 17.73 11.67
N ALA A 67 -5.87 18.12 12.90
CA ALA A 67 -4.53 18.61 13.19
C ALA A 67 -3.44 17.55 12.93
N ALA A 68 -3.72 16.27 13.22
CA ALA A 68 -2.79 15.18 12.95
C ALA A 68 -2.54 14.98 11.44
N LEU A 69 -3.61 14.97 10.64
CA LEU A 69 -3.52 14.83 9.18
C LEU A 69 -2.84 16.05 8.55
N GLU A 70 -3.18 17.26 9.01
CA GLU A 70 -2.53 18.50 8.56
C GLU A 70 -1.04 18.51 8.85
N LYS A 71 -0.61 17.97 10.00
CA LYS A 71 0.81 17.78 10.32
C LYS A 71 1.49 16.82 9.35
N ILE A 72 0.89 15.66 9.07
CA ILE A 72 1.45 14.69 8.12
C ILE A 72 1.57 15.31 6.72
N ARG A 73 0.51 15.98 6.24
CA ARG A 73 0.53 16.72 4.97
C ARG A 73 1.64 17.78 4.96
N GLY A 74 1.78 18.55 6.05
CA GLY A 74 2.81 19.60 6.17
C GLY A 74 4.23 19.04 6.04
N GLU A 75 4.53 17.94 6.74
CA GLU A 75 5.85 17.29 6.63
C GLU A 75 6.08 16.70 5.23
N TYR A 76 5.05 16.14 4.61
CA TYR A 76 5.14 15.63 3.23
C TYR A 76 5.51 16.75 2.25
N LEU A 77 4.79 17.88 2.30
CA LEU A 77 5.03 19.02 1.41
C LEU A 77 6.41 19.64 1.66
N LYS A 78 6.86 19.69 2.91
CA LYS A 78 8.22 20.12 3.26
C LYS A 78 9.29 19.21 2.63
N GLN A 79 9.06 17.90 2.56
CA GLN A 79 9.97 16.98 1.86
C GLN A 79 9.96 17.23 0.34
N MET A 80 8.82 17.59 -0.26
CA MET A 80 8.76 17.98 -1.68
C MET A 80 9.58 19.25 -1.94
N GLU A 81 9.41 20.27 -1.11
CA GLU A 81 10.16 21.53 -1.20
C GLU A 81 11.66 21.34 -1.01
N ALA A 82 12.06 20.56 0.00
CA ALA A 82 13.46 20.18 0.22
C ALA A 82 14.05 19.40 -0.95
N SER A 83 13.19 18.72 -1.72
CA SER A 83 13.54 17.99 -2.93
C SER A 83 13.41 18.84 -4.20
N GLY A 84 13.33 20.16 -4.08
CA GLY A 84 13.38 21.09 -5.22
C GLY A 84 12.05 21.29 -5.95
N PHE A 85 10.93 20.80 -5.42
CA PHE A 85 9.60 21.07 -5.99
C PHE A 85 8.74 21.86 -5.01
N LYS A 86 8.26 23.03 -5.44
CA LYS A 86 7.27 23.79 -4.70
C LYS A 86 5.86 23.49 -5.23
N PRO A 87 4.99 22.86 -4.41
CA PRO A 87 3.60 22.63 -4.78
C PRO A 87 2.89 23.91 -5.22
N SER A 88 2.12 23.83 -6.31
CA SER A 88 1.29 24.95 -6.78
C SER A 88 0.03 25.14 -5.93
N TRP A 89 -0.35 24.12 -5.17
CA TRP A 89 -1.41 24.19 -4.17
C TRP A 89 -1.15 23.22 -3.02
N VAL A 90 -1.93 23.40 -1.96
CA VAL A 90 -1.97 22.49 -0.81
C VAL A 90 -3.35 21.84 -0.78
N PRO A 91 -3.47 20.50 -0.85
CA PRO A 91 -4.77 19.87 -0.84
C PRO A 91 -5.47 20.11 0.51
N ALA A 92 -6.72 20.54 0.48
CA ALA A 92 -7.56 20.64 1.67
C ALA A 92 -7.84 19.24 2.25
N ILE A 93 -8.16 19.16 3.53
CA ILE A 93 -8.54 17.91 4.20
C ILE A 93 -9.97 18.08 4.70
N ARG A 94 -10.84 17.13 4.36
CA ARG A 94 -12.22 17.07 4.86
C ARG A 94 -12.45 15.76 5.58
N ILE A 95 -12.82 15.86 6.85
CA ILE A 95 -13.21 14.72 7.66
C ILE A 95 -14.73 14.59 7.58
N GLU A 96 -15.19 13.66 6.77
CA GLU A 96 -16.61 13.37 6.59
C GLU A 96 -16.77 11.93 6.12
N TYR A 97 -17.95 11.37 6.33
CA TYR A 97 -18.26 10.07 5.77
C TYR A 97 -18.39 10.16 4.26
N THR A 98 -17.70 9.29 3.54
CA THR A 98 -17.99 9.02 2.14
C THR A 98 -18.04 7.50 1.90
N PRO A 99 -18.69 7.01 0.82
CA PRO A 99 -18.63 5.59 0.46
C PRO A 99 -17.21 5.05 0.25
N LYS A 100 -16.23 5.95 0.04
CA LYS A 100 -14.80 5.62 0.04
C LYS A 100 -14.22 6.00 1.40
N LEU A 101 -13.52 5.07 2.05
CA LEU A 101 -12.94 5.31 3.38
C LEU A 101 -11.95 6.48 3.39
N MET A 102 -11.25 6.67 2.28
CA MET A 102 -10.36 7.78 2.05
C MET A 102 -10.14 7.94 0.53
N TYR A 103 -10.07 9.17 0.03
CA TYR A 103 -9.69 9.43 -1.37
C TYR A 103 -9.30 10.90 -1.63
N HIS A 104 -8.43 11.11 -2.61
CA HIS A 104 -8.16 12.42 -3.20
C HIS A 104 -9.18 12.76 -4.31
N HIS A 105 -9.83 13.92 -4.19
CA HIS A 105 -10.69 14.49 -5.23
C HIS A 105 -9.93 15.54 -6.08
N PRO A 106 -9.46 15.20 -7.29
CA PRO A 106 -8.54 16.06 -8.04
C PRO A 106 -9.16 17.41 -8.42
N GLY A 107 -10.43 17.45 -8.81
CA GLY A 107 -11.09 18.70 -9.21
C GLY A 107 -11.32 19.70 -8.05
N GLN A 108 -11.30 19.21 -6.80
CA GLN A 108 -11.52 20.04 -5.60
C GLN A 108 -10.24 20.23 -4.80
N ARG A 109 -9.14 19.57 -5.19
CA ARG A 109 -7.86 19.57 -4.47
C ARG A 109 -8.10 19.26 -2.99
N THR A 110 -8.89 18.23 -2.72
CA THR A 110 -9.36 17.89 -1.37
C THR A 110 -9.16 16.40 -1.13
N ILE A 111 -8.57 16.05 -0.01
CA ILE A 111 -8.49 14.68 0.49
C ILE A 111 -9.65 14.49 1.48
N TYR A 112 -10.54 13.55 1.15
CA TYR A 112 -11.63 13.13 2.00
C TYR A 112 -11.17 11.98 2.87
N VAL A 113 -11.41 12.07 4.18
CA VAL A 113 -10.99 11.07 5.17
C VAL A 113 -12.17 10.73 6.08
N SER A 114 -12.52 9.45 6.18
CA SER A 114 -13.52 8.99 7.14
C SER A 114 -12.93 8.95 8.55
N ASP A 115 -13.69 9.39 9.55
CA ASP A 115 -13.41 9.12 10.96
C ASP A 115 -14.03 7.77 11.37
N TRP A 116 -13.43 7.06 12.32
CA TRP A 116 -13.95 5.81 12.87
C TRP A 116 -15.39 5.97 13.36
N ALA A 117 -15.69 7.09 14.03
CA ALA A 117 -17.03 7.38 14.52
C ALA A 117 -18.09 7.36 13.41
N ASN A 118 -17.70 7.77 12.20
CA ASN A 118 -18.56 7.90 11.04
C ASN A 118 -18.75 6.61 10.23
N LEU A 119 -17.94 5.57 10.50
CA LEU A 119 -18.07 4.29 9.81
C LEU A 119 -19.39 3.58 10.18
N SER A 120 -19.95 2.85 9.21
CA SER A 120 -21.10 1.97 9.41
C SER A 120 -20.76 0.82 10.36
N ALA A 121 -21.79 0.14 10.87
CA ALA A 121 -21.58 -1.05 11.69
C ALA A 121 -20.87 -2.18 10.91
N GLU A 122 -21.17 -2.31 9.62
CA GLU A 122 -20.56 -3.31 8.72
C GLU A 122 -19.09 -3.01 8.46
N GLU A 123 -18.75 -1.73 8.22
CA GLU A 123 -17.37 -1.28 8.06
C GLU A 123 -16.56 -1.49 9.35
N LYS A 124 -17.14 -1.16 10.52
CA LYS A 124 -16.50 -1.42 11.82
C LYS A 124 -16.27 -2.91 12.06
N ALA A 125 -17.26 -3.75 11.77
CA ALA A 125 -17.13 -5.20 11.88
C ALA A 125 -16.06 -5.78 10.95
N LEU A 126 -15.95 -5.25 9.72
CA LEU A 126 -14.87 -5.61 8.81
C LEU A 126 -13.49 -5.27 9.40
N PHE A 127 -13.33 -4.08 9.98
CA PHE A 127 -12.08 -3.69 10.61
C PHE A 127 -11.77 -4.48 11.88
N ASP A 128 -12.77 -4.84 12.67
CA ASP A 128 -12.59 -5.74 13.82
C ASP A 128 -12.15 -7.14 13.35
N GLN A 129 -12.72 -7.64 12.26
CA GLN A 129 -12.26 -8.88 11.62
C GLN A 129 -10.80 -8.76 11.17
N TRP A 130 -10.42 -7.69 10.48
CA TRP A 130 -9.03 -7.48 10.06
C TRP A 130 -8.07 -7.33 11.23
N ALA A 131 -8.49 -6.66 12.31
CA ALA A 131 -7.69 -6.51 13.53
C ALA A 131 -7.39 -7.86 14.18
N SER A 132 -8.35 -8.80 14.14
CA SER A 132 -8.15 -10.18 14.62
C SER A 132 -7.04 -10.94 13.86
N PHE A 133 -6.66 -10.47 12.67
CA PHE A 133 -5.57 -11.04 11.87
C PHE A 133 -4.23 -10.34 12.11
N ALA A 134 -4.26 -9.02 12.33
CA ALA A 134 -3.11 -8.15 12.26
C ALA A 134 -2.12 -8.31 13.43
N ALA A 135 -2.60 -8.28 14.68
CA ALA A 135 -1.77 -8.40 15.88
C ALA A 135 -2.61 -8.67 17.14
N GLU A 136 -1.99 -9.28 18.15
CA GLU A 136 -2.61 -9.42 19.47
C GLU A 136 -2.93 -8.05 20.08
N GLY A 137 -4.16 -7.90 20.59
CA GLY A 137 -4.62 -6.68 21.27
C GLY A 137 -5.02 -5.51 20.36
N ALA A 138 -4.93 -5.65 19.02
CA ALA A 138 -5.45 -4.64 18.11
C ALA A 138 -6.99 -4.65 18.09
N THR A 139 -7.61 -3.46 18.15
CA THR A 139 -9.03 -3.26 17.85
C THR A 139 -9.21 -2.77 16.42
N GLY A 140 -10.40 -2.93 15.83
CA GLY A 140 -10.70 -2.38 14.51
C GLY A 140 -10.44 -0.88 14.44
N GLN A 141 -10.77 -0.14 15.51
CA GLN A 141 -10.49 1.30 15.60
C GLN A 141 -8.99 1.61 15.54
N SER A 142 -8.17 0.89 16.31
CA SER A 142 -6.72 1.11 16.33
C SER A 142 -6.08 0.75 14.99
N LEU A 143 -6.54 -0.33 14.34
CA LEU A 143 -6.07 -0.75 13.03
C LEU A 143 -6.48 0.29 11.96
N PHE A 144 -7.74 0.77 12.00
CA PHE A 144 -8.23 1.78 11.07
C PHE A 144 -7.43 3.07 11.16
N ALA A 145 -7.16 3.57 12.38
CA ALA A 145 -6.34 4.75 12.59
C ALA A 145 -4.89 4.54 12.10
N GLU A 146 -4.29 3.38 12.39
CA GLU A 146 -2.92 3.06 11.96
C GLU A 146 -2.80 2.97 10.43
N MET A 147 -3.76 2.31 9.79
CA MET A 147 -3.76 2.09 8.34
C MET A 147 -4.19 3.36 7.58
N PHE A 148 -5.36 3.92 7.87
CA PHE A 148 -5.96 4.97 7.04
C PHE A 148 -5.54 6.37 7.45
N HIS A 149 -5.48 6.67 8.75
CA HIS A 149 -5.13 8.04 9.20
C HIS A 149 -3.62 8.26 9.23
N TRP A 150 -2.85 7.22 9.49
CA TRP A 150 -1.39 7.31 9.51
C TRP A 150 -0.77 6.84 8.20
N PHE A 151 -0.86 5.55 7.84
CA PHE A 151 -0.08 5.02 6.71
C PHE A 151 -0.56 5.47 5.32
N PHE A 152 -1.85 5.31 5.02
CA PHE A 152 -2.43 5.62 3.71
C PHE A 152 -2.77 7.10 3.55
N PHE A 153 -2.70 7.94 4.58
CA PHE A 153 -2.94 9.36 4.37
C PHE A 153 -1.89 10.00 3.42
N PRO A 154 -0.57 9.73 3.58
CA PRO A 154 0.44 10.06 2.58
C PRO A 154 0.20 9.44 1.19
N HIS A 155 -0.51 8.32 1.07
CA HIS A 155 -0.88 7.74 -0.23
C HIS A 155 -1.81 8.70 -0.98
N GLU A 156 -2.80 9.29 -0.30
CA GLU A 156 -3.67 10.29 -0.92
C GLU A 156 -2.95 11.59 -1.24
N VAL A 157 -1.97 11.99 -0.40
CA VAL A 157 -1.06 13.10 -0.74
C VAL A 157 -0.18 12.73 -1.95
N GLY A 158 0.15 11.45 -2.12
CA GLY A 158 0.79 10.87 -3.30
C GLY A 158 -0.05 11.04 -4.56
N HIS A 159 -1.36 10.80 -4.50
CA HIS A 159 -2.28 11.07 -5.62
C HIS A 159 -2.28 12.55 -6.01
N ASP A 160 -2.29 13.47 -5.04
CA ASP A 160 -2.17 14.90 -5.31
C ASP A 160 -0.79 15.25 -5.91
N THR A 161 0.29 14.64 -5.40
CA THR A 161 1.65 14.77 -5.90
C THR A 161 1.76 14.36 -7.37
N GLN A 162 1.19 13.21 -7.75
CA GLN A 162 1.15 12.76 -9.14
C GLN A 162 0.48 13.78 -10.05
N LYS A 163 -0.59 14.45 -9.58
CA LYS A 163 -1.27 15.51 -10.35
C LYS A 163 -0.43 16.78 -10.46
N GLN A 164 0.17 17.22 -9.35
CA GLN A 164 1.04 18.39 -9.34
C GLN A 164 2.29 18.18 -10.21
N LEU A 165 2.80 16.95 -10.24
CA LEU A 165 3.96 16.57 -11.01
C LEU A 165 3.63 16.03 -12.41
N GLN A 166 2.37 16.09 -12.85
CA GLN A 166 1.93 15.59 -14.16
C GLN A 166 2.48 14.19 -14.50
N ILE A 167 2.48 13.30 -13.49
CA ILE A 167 2.95 11.94 -13.65
C ILE A 167 1.92 11.18 -14.47
N GLU A 168 2.29 10.82 -15.69
CA GLU A 168 1.48 9.98 -16.57
C GLU A 168 1.45 8.53 -16.05
N SER A 169 0.31 7.89 -16.23
CA SER A 169 0.09 6.50 -15.79
C SER A 169 -0.62 5.70 -16.88
N SER A 170 -0.29 4.42 -17.00
CA SER A 170 -0.95 3.49 -17.94
C SER A 170 -2.36 3.06 -17.49
N GLY A 171 -2.75 3.34 -16.25
CA GLY A 171 -4.04 2.92 -15.73
C GLY A 171 -4.18 3.06 -14.20
N PRO A 172 -5.36 2.70 -13.66
CA PRO A 172 -5.61 2.74 -12.22
C PRO A 172 -4.60 1.96 -11.38
N TYR A 173 -4.11 0.81 -11.87
CA TYR A 173 -3.14 -0.02 -11.15
C TYR A 173 -1.88 0.77 -10.83
N GLU A 174 -1.29 1.45 -11.81
CA GLU A 174 -0.04 2.18 -11.60
C GLU A 174 -0.29 3.49 -10.85
N VAL A 175 -1.47 4.09 -10.99
CA VAL A 175 -1.87 5.25 -10.16
C VAL A 175 -1.83 4.88 -8.68
N GLU A 176 -2.50 3.78 -8.31
CA GLU A 176 -2.55 3.32 -6.91
C GLU A 176 -1.20 2.78 -6.42
N TYR A 177 -0.52 1.97 -7.23
CA TYR A 177 0.79 1.44 -6.89
C TYR A 177 1.81 2.57 -6.64
N ASN A 178 1.90 3.53 -7.55
CA ASN A 178 2.82 4.67 -7.40
C ASN A 178 2.46 5.53 -6.18
N ALA A 179 1.17 5.68 -5.85
CA ALA A 179 0.75 6.42 -4.65
C ALA A 179 1.23 5.72 -3.36
N THR A 180 1.23 4.38 -3.35
CA THR A 180 1.83 3.60 -2.25
C THR A 180 3.35 3.76 -2.20
N GLU A 181 4.03 3.84 -3.35
CA GLU A 181 5.48 4.11 -3.38
C GLU A 181 5.81 5.47 -2.76
N TRP A 182 5.04 6.51 -3.09
CA TRP A 182 5.17 7.83 -2.51
C TRP A 182 4.98 7.82 -0.98
N ALA A 183 3.99 7.09 -0.49
CA ALA A 183 3.74 6.94 0.95
C ALA A 183 4.92 6.26 1.68
N VAL A 184 5.44 5.15 1.14
CA VAL A 184 6.58 4.44 1.72
C VAL A 184 7.85 5.31 1.65
N ALA A 185 8.12 5.92 0.50
CA ALA A 185 9.26 6.82 0.32
C ALA A 185 9.20 8.00 1.31
N PHE A 186 8.01 8.58 1.53
CA PHE A 186 7.80 9.63 2.51
C PHE A 186 8.11 9.14 3.92
N TRP A 187 7.53 8.02 4.37
CA TRP A 187 7.76 7.54 5.73
C TRP A 187 9.22 7.20 6.01
N LYS A 188 10.00 6.77 5.01
CA LYS A 188 11.45 6.61 5.14
C LYS A 188 12.21 7.89 5.47
N THR A 189 11.66 9.07 5.14
CA THR A 189 12.26 10.36 5.49
C THR A 189 11.99 10.79 6.94
N GLN A 190 11.05 10.12 7.62
CA GLN A 190 10.55 10.56 8.92
C GLN A 190 11.36 9.91 10.07
N PRO A 191 11.96 10.70 10.97
CA PRO A 191 12.71 10.16 12.11
C PRO A 191 11.84 9.23 12.98
N GLY A 192 12.35 8.03 13.23
CA GLY A 192 11.67 7.05 14.10
C GLY A 192 10.45 6.34 13.49
N ALA A 193 10.13 6.57 12.22
CA ALA A 193 8.97 5.94 11.58
C ALA A 193 9.17 4.48 11.18
N GLU A 194 10.42 4.04 10.97
CA GLU A 194 10.75 2.71 10.41
C GLU A 194 10.04 1.55 11.13
N GLU A 195 10.08 1.51 12.46
CA GLU A 195 9.44 0.39 13.17
C GLU A 195 7.91 0.46 13.11
N ARG A 196 7.33 1.66 12.97
CA ARG A 196 5.88 1.81 12.76
C ARG A 196 5.48 1.37 11.36
N VAL A 197 6.27 1.70 10.33
CA VAL A 197 6.07 1.18 8.96
C VAL A 197 6.15 -0.34 8.94
N ARG A 198 7.14 -0.94 9.61
CA ARG A 198 7.25 -2.42 9.70
C ARG A 198 6.08 -3.06 10.45
N ARG A 199 5.52 -2.41 11.46
CA ARG A 199 4.29 -2.88 12.11
C ARG A 199 3.11 -2.89 11.13
N VAL A 200 2.96 -1.82 10.36
CA VAL A 200 1.94 -1.73 9.30
C VAL A 200 2.14 -2.82 8.25
N GLU A 201 3.36 -3.03 7.77
CA GLU A 201 3.68 -4.10 6.82
C GLU A 201 3.28 -5.48 7.38
N ARG A 202 3.66 -5.80 8.62
CA ARG A 202 3.32 -7.08 9.25
C ARG A 202 1.80 -7.27 9.39
N ALA A 203 1.09 -6.22 9.80
CA ALA A 203 -0.36 -6.24 9.90
C ALA A 203 -1.02 -6.44 8.52
N ALA A 204 -0.60 -5.68 7.51
CA ALA A 204 -1.10 -5.76 6.15
C ALA A 204 -0.85 -7.15 5.55
N ARG A 205 0.34 -7.73 5.74
CA ARG A 205 0.67 -9.09 5.28
C ARG A 205 -0.30 -10.12 5.84
N ARG A 206 -0.53 -10.09 7.16
CA ARG A 206 -1.43 -11.03 7.84
C ARG A 206 -2.88 -10.88 7.38
N ILE A 207 -3.33 -9.65 7.15
CA ILE A 207 -4.68 -9.40 6.61
C ILE A 207 -4.76 -9.93 5.18
N TRP A 208 -3.81 -9.57 4.33
CA TRP A 208 -3.75 -9.96 2.92
C TRP A 208 -3.78 -11.48 2.71
N GLU A 209 -3.01 -12.24 3.49
CA GLU A 209 -3.00 -13.71 3.46
C GLU A 209 -4.36 -14.36 3.76
N ARG A 210 -5.30 -13.62 4.35
CA ARG A 210 -6.64 -14.09 4.75
C ARG A 210 -7.75 -13.49 3.90
N LEU A 211 -7.45 -12.49 3.07
CA LEU A 211 -8.42 -11.94 2.14
C LEU A 211 -8.59 -12.89 0.95
N PRO A 212 -9.82 -13.09 0.45
CA PRO A 212 -10.02 -13.83 -0.78
C PRO A 212 -9.36 -13.08 -1.94
N ASN A 213 -8.57 -13.79 -2.75
CA ASN A 213 -8.00 -13.22 -3.97
C ASN A 213 -9.14 -12.90 -4.96
N PRO A 214 -9.37 -11.63 -5.33
CA PRO A 214 -10.43 -11.25 -6.26
C PRO A 214 -10.07 -11.58 -7.72
N VAL A 215 -8.81 -11.89 -8.03
CA VAL A 215 -8.33 -12.17 -9.39
C VAL A 215 -8.67 -13.63 -9.74
N PRO A 216 -9.42 -13.89 -10.83
CA PRO A 216 -9.68 -15.24 -11.29
C PRO A 216 -8.40 -16.00 -11.60
N ALA A 217 -8.40 -17.31 -11.35
CA ALA A 217 -7.24 -18.17 -11.60
C ALA A 217 -6.72 -18.03 -13.04
N GLY A 218 -5.40 -17.84 -13.19
CA GLY A 218 -4.73 -17.70 -14.49
C GLY A 218 -4.83 -16.32 -15.13
N GLN A 219 -5.54 -15.35 -14.54
CA GLN A 219 -5.55 -13.98 -15.04
C GLN A 219 -4.39 -13.15 -14.48
N ASP A 220 -3.94 -12.18 -15.26
CA ASP A 220 -2.96 -11.19 -14.82
C ASP A 220 -3.60 -10.20 -13.84
N SER A 221 -2.99 -10.03 -12.67
CA SER A 221 -3.51 -9.19 -11.60
C SER A 221 -3.62 -7.72 -12.00
N ARG A 222 -2.67 -7.22 -12.79
CA ARG A 222 -2.62 -5.82 -13.23
C ARG A 222 -3.70 -5.53 -14.26
N ALA A 223 -3.83 -6.39 -15.27
CA ALA A 223 -4.89 -6.32 -16.27
C ALA A 223 -6.28 -6.42 -15.62
N TYR A 224 -6.47 -7.37 -14.70
CA TYR A 224 -7.75 -7.52 -13.99
C TYR A 224 -8.11 -6.28 -13.17
N PHE A 225 -7.15 -5.71 -12.43
CA PHE A 225 -7.37 -4.49 -11.66
C PHE A 225 -7.78 -3.33 -12.56
N ASN A 226 -7.03 -3.08 -13.64
CA ASN A 226 -7.31 -2.00 -14.58
C ASN A 226 -8.69 -2.14 -15.23
N GLU A 227 -9.07 -3.35 -15.63
CA GLU A 227 -10.36 -3.60 -16.25
C GLU A 227 -11.54 -3.46 -15.26
N ASN A 228 -11.35 -3.85 -14.00
CA ASN A 228 -12.44 -3.97 -13.03
C ASN A 228 -12.45 -2.84 -11.98
N TYR A 229 -11.52 -1.89 -12.05
CA TYR A 229 -11.35 -0.81 -11.08
C TYR A 229 -12.67 -0.08 -10.80
N THR A 230 -13.29 0.48 -11.84
CA THR A 230 -14.57 1.21 -11.75
C THR A 230 -15.79 0.30 -11.81
N LYS A 231 -15.64 -0.96 -12.24
CA LYS A 231 -16.73 -1.94 -12.35
C LYS A 231 -17.15 -2.54 -11.00
N GLY A 232 -16.32 -2.39 -9.97
CA GLY A 232 -16.70 -2.82 -8.62
C GLY A 232 -15.56 -2.91 -7.62
N ILE A 233 -14.29 -2.96 -8.05
CA ILE A 233 -13.15 -3.04 -7.13
C ILE A 233 -13.15 -1.84 -6.18
N ILE A 234 -13.25 -0.61 -6.69
CA ILE A 234 -13.18 0.61 -5.87
C ILE A 234 -14.30 0.73 -4.82
N SER A 235 -15.44 0.05 -5.04
CA SER A 235 -16.58 0.05 -4.12
C SER A 235 -16.64 -1.18 -3.21
N ASN A 236 -15.73 -2.13 -3.38
CA ASN A 236 -15.66 -3.38 -2.62
C ASN A 236 -14.44 -3.35 -1.70
N THR A 237 -14.63 -2.95 -0.44
CA THR A 237 -13.53 -2.76 0.53
C THR A 237 -12.62 -3.99 0.68
N PRO A 238 -13.13 -5.24 0.80
CA PRO A 238 -12.27 -6.42 0.79
C PRO A 238 -11.43 -6.58 -0.49
N ALA A 239 -12.04 -6.45 -1.67
CA ALA A 239 -11.34 -6.60 -2.94
C ALA A 239 -10.30 -5.49 -3.14
N TYR A 240 -10.66 -4.24 -2.85
CA TYR A 240 -9.74 -3.12 -2.91
C TYR A 240 -8.59 -3.27 -1.91
N GLY A 241 -8.90 -3.67 -0.68
CA GLY A 241 -7.93 -3.96 0.37
C GLY A 241 -6.92 -5.03 -0.04
N TYR A 242 -7.36 -6.11 -0.73
CA TYR A 242 -6.46 -7.12 -1.26
C TYR A 242 -5.36 -6.52 -2.16
N PHE A 243 -5.74 -5.64 -3.10
CA PHE A 243 -4.78 -4.97 -3.98
C PHE A 243 -3.90 -3.97 -3.24
N GLN A 244 -4.47 -3.14 -2.38
CA GLN A 244 -3.68 -2.15 -1.63
C GLN A 244 -2.63 -2.81 -0.74
N PHE A 245 -2.98 -3.92 -0.07
CA PHE A 245 -2.02 -4.67 0.71
C PHE A 245 -1.01 -5.42 -0.15
N SER A 246 -1.39 -5.95 -1.33
CA SER A 246 -0.42 -6.58 -2.24
C SER A 246 0.60 -5.57 -2.79
N PHE A 247 0.17 -4.36 -3.15
CA PHE A 247 1.07 -3.27 -3.54
C PHE A 247 2.03 -2.95 -2.41
N LEU A 248 1.53 -2.81 -1.19
CA LEU A 248 2.37 -2.54 -0.03
C LEU A 248 3.41 -3.63 0.18
N MET A 249 3.08 -4.91 0.03
CA MET A 249 4.05 -6.00 0.21
C MET A 249 5.17 -5.92 -0.83
N ASP A 250 4.81 -5.79 -2.10
CA ASP A 250 5.77 -5.69 -3.21
C ASP A 250 6.68 -4.47 -3.05
N ILE A 251 6.10 -3.31 -2.72
CA ILE A 251 6.82 -2.06 -2.50
C ILE A 251 7.73 -2.15 -1.28
N MET A 252 7.31 -2.82 -0.21
CA MET A 252 8.14 -3.02 0.97
C MET A 252 9.36 -3.88 0.69
N ASP A 253 9.26 -4.89 -0.18
CA ASP A 253 10.40 -5.74 -0.55
C ASP A 253 11.49 -4.94 -1.31
N ARG A 254 11.09 -3.97 -2.15
CA ARG A 254 11.99 -3.06 -2.89
C ARG A 254 12.22 -1.71 -2.21
N ARG A 255 11.78 -1.51 -0.97
CA ARG A 255 11.73 -0.17 -0.32
C ARG A 255 13.07 0.55 -0.27
N GLN A 256 14.20 -0.14 -0.31
CA GLN A 256 15.53 0.48 -0.31
C GLN A 256 15.76 1.36 -1.55
N GLU A 257 15.11 1.04 -2.67
CA GLU A 257 15.18 1.79 -3.92
C GLU A 257 14.37 3.09 -3.88
N LEU A 258 13.41 3.20 -2.96
CA LEU A 258 12.51 4.33 -2.85
C LEU A 258 13.18 5.50 -2.11
N ILE A 259 13.69 6.47 -2.86
CA ILE A 259 14.30 7.68 -2.32
C ILE A 259 13.42 8.86 -2.71
N PHE A 260 12.68 9.40 -1.73
CA PHE A 260 11.66 10.43 -1.96
C PHE A 260 12.15 11.60 -2.83
N GLY A 261 13.31 12.19 -2.48
CA GLY A 261 13.85 13.30 -3.25
C GLY A 261 14.29 12.93 -4.66
N ALA A 262 14.80 11.71 -4.87
CA ALA A 262 15.14 11.23 -6.21
C ALA A 262 13.87 11.01 -7.06
N MET A 263 12.78 10.55 -6.46
CA MET A 263 11.48 10.41 -7.14
C MET A 263 10.93 11.77 -7.58
N VAL A 264 11.00 12.79 -6.72
CA VAL A 264 10.62 14.18 -7.07
C VAL A 264 11.46 14.69 -8.24
N GLN A 265 12.79 14.56 -8.16
CA GLN A 265 13.70 15.03 -9.20
C GLN A 265 13.50 14.29 -10.54
N ALA A 266 13.26 12.98 -10.49
CA ALA A 266 12.95 12.20 -11.69
C ALA A 266 11.66 12.67 -12.37
N ALA A 267 10.61 12.95 -11.59
CA ALA A 267 9.35 13.46 -12.12
C ALA A 267 9.52 14.84 -12.77
N LEU A 268 10.24 15.77 -12.14
CA LEU A 268 10.53 17.10 -12.71
C LEU A 268 11.30 17.03 -14.04
N LYS A 269 12.27 16.12 -14.12
CA LYS A 269 13.02 15.90 -15.37
C LYS A 269 12.13 15.41 -16.51
N ASN A 270 11.10 14.63 -16.21
CA ASN A 270 10.18 14.11 -17.22
C ASN A 270 9.20 15.17 -17.73
N GLN A 271 8.85 16.18 -16.92
CA GLN A 271 8.04 17.32 -17.39
C GLN A 271 8.77 18.26 -18.35
N SER A 272 10.10 18.26 -18.31
CA SER A 272 10.92 19.18 -19.11
C SER A 272 11.20 18.66 -20.52
N LYS A 273 10.64 17.50 -20.90
CA LYS A 273 10.79 16.88 -22.21
C LYS A 273 9.53 17.08 -23.04
#